data_AF-A0A354MCI3-F1
#
_entry.id   AF-A0A354MCI3-F1
#
_cell.length_a   1.000
_cell.length_b   1.000
_cell.length_c   1.000
_cell.angle_alpha   90.00
_cell.angle_beta   90.00
_cell.angle_gamma   90.00
#
_symmetry.space_group_name_H-M   'P 1'
#
loop_
_entity.id
_entity.type
_entity.pdbx_description
1 polymer ?
#
loop_
_entity_poly.entity_id
_entity_poly.type
_entity_poly.pdbx_seq_one_letter_code
_entity_poly.pdbx_strand_id
1 'polypeptide(L)'
;MYTPLDIENKKFSKQMVNGYSVEEVDDFLDELTIDYEKIYKQVGEATKKASDMEEELKKYKNIENTLQNTLVMAQTTADEIKELAKQQADQIVKEAQGTAKQEVIEIEQSIVTKRKELEDLEKQIDVYKAKMESLLISQLELLKDMNKD
;
A
#
# COMPACT_ATOMS: atom_id res chain seq x y z
N MET A 1 11.82 50.58 28.23
CA MET A 1 11.55 51.37 27.01
C MET A 1 10.47 52.37 27.39
N TYR A 2 10.60 53.63 26.97
CA TYR A 2 9.57 54.63 27.22
C TYR A 2 8.37 54.40 26.29
N THR A 3 7.17 54.59 26.81
CA THR A 3 5.93 54.66 26.05
C THR A 3 5.67 56.09 25.57
N PRO A 4 4.81 56.32 24.57
CA PRO A 4 4.39 57.68 24.20
C PRO A 4 3.89 58.48 25.42
N LEU A 5 3.12 57.83 26.31
CA LEU A 5 2.61 58.43 27.55
C LEU A 5 3.74 58.82 28.52
N ASP A 6 4.85 58.08 28.55
CA ASP A 6 6.00 58.44 29.38
C ASP A 6 6.75 59.66 28.84
N ILE A 7 6.72 59.89 27.53
CA ILE A 7 7.29 61.07 26.88
C ILE A 7 6.40 62.29 27.16
N GLU A 8 5.08 62.15 26.97
CA GLU A 8 4.08 63.20 27.23
C GLU A 8 4.10 63.67 28.70
N ASN A 9 4.27 62.76 29.65
CA ASN A 9 4.30 63.09 31.08
C ASN A 9 5.69 63.55 31.58
N LYS A 10 6.69 63.68 30.71
CA LYS A 10 8.06 64.00 31.12
C LYS A 10 8.18 65.46 31.55
N LYS A 11 8.52 65.68 32.82
CA LYS A 11 8.84 67.02 33.35
C LYS A 11 10.34 67.21 33.53
N PHE A 12 10.84 68.33 33.02
CA PHE A 12 12.23 68.75 33.19
C PHE A 12 12.35 69.80 34.30
N SER A 13 13.45 69.75 35.05
CA SER A 13 13.77 70.77 36.06
C SER A 13 14.18 72.07 35.39
N LYS A 14 13.59 73.21 35.79
CA LYS A 14 13.91 74.53 35.26
C LYS A 14 15.29 75.01 35.72
N GLN A 15 16.14 75.46 34.80
CA GLN A 15 17.42 76.12 35.11
C GLN A 15 17.34 77.62 34.77
N MET A 16 17.84 78.47 35.67
CA MET A 16 17.71 79.94 35.53
C MET A 16 18.80 80.58 34.64
N VAL A 17 19.91 79.89 34.36
CA VAL A 17 21.03 80.43 33.56
C VAL A 17 21.39 79.39 32.50
N ASN A 18 21.45 79.82 31.24
CA ASN A 18 21.81 78.99 30.06
C ASN A 18 20.99 77.68 29.88
N GLY A 19 19.72 77.67 30.32
CA GLY A 19 18.80 76.56 30.08
C GLY A 19 18.09 76.65 28.72
N TYR A 20 17.53 75.54 28.24
CA TYR A 20 16.68 75.51 27.05
C TYR A 20 15.35 76.23 27.30
N SER A 21 14.74 76.76 26.23
CA SER A 21 13.39 77.33 26.28
C SER A 21 12.39 76.23 26.63
N VAL A 22 11.53 76.47 27.62
CA VAL A 22 10.51 75.51 28.04
C VAL A 22 9.51 75.27 26.91
N GLU A 23 9.10 76.33 26.22
CA GLU A 23 8.14 76.26 25.11
C GLU A 23 8.69 75.47 23.92
N GLU A 24 9.94 75.71 23.51
CA GLU A 24 10.57 74.95 22.42
C GLU A 24 10.77 73.47 22.76
N VAL A 25 11.05 73.17 24.04
CA VAL A 25 11.16 71.78 24.52
C VAL A 25 9.80 71.10 24.54
N ASP A 26 8.75 71.79 25.00
CA ASP A 26 7.39 71.25 25.03
C ASP A 26 6.87 70.99 23.60
N ASP A 27 7.02 71.95 22.68
CA ASP A 27 6.64 71.78 21.26
C ASP A 27 7.36 70.59 20.60
N PHE A 28 8.66 70.43 20.87
CA PHE A 28 9.44 69.29 20.37
C PHE A 28 8.97 67.95 20.96
N LEU A 29 8.62 67.91 22.25
CA LEU A 29 8.12 66.69 22.90
C LEU A 29 6.74 66.31 22.38
N ASP A 30 5.89 67.27 22.03
CA ASP A 30 4.59 67.03 21.42
C ASP A 30 4.76 66.39 20.03
N GLU A 31 5.60 66.97 19.17
CA GLU A 31 5.92 66.39 17.84
C GLU A 31 6.55 64.99 17.98
N LEU A 32 7.50 64.83 18.92
CA LEU A 32 8.14 63.55 19.18
C LEU A 32 7.15 62.50 19.69
N THR A 33 6.20 62.89 20.54
CA THR A 33 5.18 61.97 21.08
C THR A 33 4.30 61.42 19.96
N ILE A 34 3.86 62.28 19.02
CA ILE A 34 3.05 61.88 17.86
C ILE A 34 3.80 60.87 16.98
N ASP A 35 5.04 61.18 16.61
CA ASP A 35 5.85 60.30 15.76
C ASP A 35 6.18 58.98 16.46
N TYR A 36 6.48 59.04 17.76
CA TYR A 36 6.80 57.87 18.55
C TYR A 36 5.57 56.98 18.77
N GLU A 37 4.37 57.54 18.94
CA GLU A 37 3.12 56.78 19.00
C GLU A 37 2.86 56.03 17.68
N LYS A 38 3.06 56.70 16.54
CA LYS A 38 2.92 56.08 15.22
C LYS A 38 3.87 54.89 15.05
N ILE A 39 5.15 55.06 15.40
CA ILE A 39 6.15 53.98 15.32
C ILE A 39 5.78 52.86 16.30
N TYR A 40 5.41 53.19 17.53
CA TYR A 40 5.04 52.21 18.56
C TYR A 40 3.88 51.32 18.11
N LYS A 41 2.85 51.93 17.51
CA LYS A 41 1.71 51.20 16.93
C LYS A 41 2.14 50.31 15.76
N GLN A 42 2.93 50.84 14.83
CA GLN A 42 3.43 50.08 13.68
C GLN A 42 4.28 48.87 14.10
N VAL A 43 5.13 49.02 15.11
CA VAL A 43 5.92 47.92 15.68
C VAL A 43 5.01 46.87 16.29
N GLY A 44 3.97 47.28 17.04
CA GLY A 44 2.99 46.36 17.60
C GLY A 44 2.25 45.55 16.53
N GLU A 45 1.76 46.22 15.49
CA GLU A 45 1.07 45.58 14.35
C GLU A 45 2.00 44.64 13.57
N ALA A 46 3.23 45.08 13.29
CA ALA A 46 4.22 44.26 12.59
C ALA A 46 4.64 43.03 13.41
N THR A 47 4.82 43.18 14.73
CA THR A 47 5.17 42.08 15.63
C THR A 47 4.04 41.06 15.70
N LYS A 48 2.79 41.53 15.80
CA LYS A 48 1.63 40.64 15.77
C LYS A 48 1.56 39.87 14.44
N LYS A 49 1.70 40.56 13.31
CA LYS A 49 1.69 39.93 11.99
C LYS A 49 2.82 38.91 11.82
N ALA A 50 4.01 39.19 12.33
CA ALA A 50 5.13 38.25 12.30
C ALA A 50 4.82 36.99 13.13
N SER A 51 4.26 37.16 14.33
CA SER A 51 3.82 36.04 15.17
C SER A 51 2.76 35.18 14.47
N ASP A 52 1.76 35.80 13.86
CA ASP A 52 0.69 35.09 13.14
C ASP A 52 1.27 34.30 11.94
N MET A 53 2.20 34.91 11.19
CA MET A 53 2.89 34.24 10.07
C MET A 53 3.78 33.08 10.51
N GLU A 54 4.46 33.20 11.64
CA GLU A 54 5.26 32.12 12.20
C GLU A 54 4.40 30.92 12.62
N GLU A 55 3.22 31.18 13.19
CA GLU A 55 2.26 30.13 13.55
C GLU A 55 1.72 29.41 12.31
N GLU A 56 1.33 30.16 11.27
CA GLU A 56 0.89 29.59 9.99
C GLU A 56 2.01 28.76 9.33
N LEU A 57 3.24 29.26 9.32
CA LEU A 57 4.38 28.54 8.76
C LEU A 57 4.61 27.22 9.50
N LYS A 58 4.49 27.23 10.84
CA LYS A 58 4.60 26.01 11.65
C LYS A 58 3.50 25.00 11.29
N LYS A 59 2.27 25.47 11.09
CA LYS A 59 1.15 24.63 10.64
C LYS A 59 1.43 24.01 9.26
N TYR A 60 1.90 24.80 8.30
CA TYR A 60 2.24 24.29 6.97
C TYR A 60 3.38 23.26 7.00
N LYS A 61 4.43 23.50 7.78
CA LYS A 61 5.52 22.53 7.97
C LYS A 61 5.02 21.21 8.58
N ASN A 62 4.09 21.26 9.52
CA ASN A 62 3.49 20.05 10.08
C ASN A 62 2.65 19.27 9.05
N ILE A 63 1.90 19.98 8.21
CA ILE A 63 1.13 19.38 7.12
C ILE A 63 2.07 18.75 6.09
N GLU A 64 3.13 19.45 5.68
CA GLU A 64 4.15 18.95 4.75
C GLU A 64 4.81 17.66 5.27
N ASN A 65 5.25 17.66 6.54
CA ASN A 65 5.83 16.47 7.16
C ASN A 65 4.83 15.30 7.20
N THR A 66 3.57 15.56 7.52
CA THR A 66 2.53 14.53 7.54
C THR A 66 2.29 13.96 6.14
N LEU A 67 2.24 14.83 5.13
CA LEU A 67 2.03 14.43 3.74
C LEU A 67 3.22 13.60 3.24
N GLN A 68 4.46 14.02 3.53
CA GLN A 68 5.66 13.29 3.15
C GLN A 68 5.68 11.90 3.79
N ASN A 69 5.38 11.78 5.08
CA ASN A 69 5.29 10.49 5.77
C ASN A 69 4.19 9.61 5.16
N THR A 70 3.04 10.20 4.80
CA THR A 70 1.94 9.49 4.16
C THR A 70 2.33 8.96 2.78
N LEU A 71 3.08 9.75 1.99
CA LEU A 71 3.58 9.32 0.68
C LEU A 71 4.56 8.16 0.79
N VAL A 72 5.49 8.22 1.75
CA VAL A 72 6.45 7.13 2.01
C VAL A 72 5.72 5.86 2.44
N MET A 73 4.71 5.98 3.31
CA MET A 73 3.88 4.86 3.73
C MET A 73 3.12 4.26 2.54
N ALA A 74 2.47 5.09 1.73
CA ALA A 74 1.73 4.64 0.56
C ALA A 74 2.65 3.91 -0.45
N GLN A 75 3.86 4.42 -0.68
CA GLN A 75 4.84 3.77 -1.54
C GLN A 75 5.27 2.42 -0.97
N THR A 76 5.60 2.36 0.32
CA THR A 76 6.01 1.11 1.00
C THR A 76 4.90 0.06 0.92
N THR A 77 3.65 0.44 1.20
CA THR A 77 2.49 -0.46 1.09
C THR A 77 2.26 -0.91 -0.34
N ALA A 78 2.44 -0.04 -1.34
CA ALA A 78 2.32 -0.43 -2.75
C ALA A 78 3.38 -1.46 -3.14
N ASP A 79 4.63 -1.28 -2.70
CA ASP A 79 5.72 -2.22 -2.94
C ASP A 79 5.47 -3.57 -2.24
N GLU A 80 4.98 -3.56 -0.99
CA GLU A 80 4.58 -4.76 -0.25
C GLU A 80 3.46 -5.54 -0.96
N ILE A 81 2.41 -4.84 -1.43
CA ILE A 81 1.31 -5.46 -2.19
C ILE A 81 1.82 -6.10 -3.46
N LYS A 82 2.73 -5.42 -4.18
CA LYS A 82 3.32 -5.93 -5.42
C LYS A 82 4.14 -7.19 -5.18
N GLU A 83 4.95 -7.22 -4.13
CA GLU A 83 5.76 -8.38 -3.78
C GLU A 83 4.86 -9.56 -3.34
N LEU A 84 3.84 -9.30 -2.50
CA LEU A 84 2.88 -10.32 -2.09
C LEU A 84 2.13 -10.92 -3.30
N ALA A 85 1.66 -10.07 -4.21
CA ALA A 85 0.98 -10.52 -5.43
C ALA A 85 1.88 -11.39 -6.31
N LYS A 86 3.17 -11.04 -6.41
CA LYS A 86 4.16 -11.85 -7.13
C LYS A 86 4.37 -13.21 -6.47
N GLN A 87 4.55 -13.25 -5.16
CA GLN A 87 4.69 -14.49 -4.41
C GLN A 87 3.46 -15.40 -4.53
N GLN A 88 2.25 -14.82 -4.47
CA GLN A 88 1.01 -15.55 -4.68
C GLN A 88 0.91 -16.10 -6.11
N ALA A 89 1.27 -15.31 -7.12
CA ALA A 89 1.29 -15.77 -8.50
C ALA A 89 2.27 -16.94 -8.70
N ASP A 90 3.49 -16.83 -8.16
CA ASP A 90 4.50 -17.89 -8.23
C ASP A 90 4.01 -19.18 -7.53
N GLN A 91 3.33 -19.03 -6.38
CA GLN A 91 2.74 -20.16 -5.65
C GLN A 91 1.63 -20.83 -6.45
N ILE A 92 0.71 -20.06 -7.05
CA ILE A 92 -0.37 -20.59 -7.91
C ILE A 92 0.22 -21.38 -9.08
N VAL A 93 1.25 -20.84 -9.75
CA VAL A 93 1.91 -21.54 -10.86
C VAL A 93 2.54 -22.84 -10.39
N LYS A 94 3.23 -22.82 -9.24
CA LYS A 94 3.87 -24.00 -8.67
C LYS A 94 2.86 -25.07 -8.27
N GLU A 95 1.74 -24.68 -7.67
CA GLU A 95 0.64 -25.60 -7.32
C GLU A 95 0.00 -26.20 -8.57
N ALA A 96 -0.31 -25.38 -9.58
CA ALA A 96 -0.86 -25.86 -10.85
C ALA A 96 0.07 -26.84 -11.54
N GLN A 97 1.38 -26.58 -11.56
CA GLN A 97 2.38 -27.51 -12.09
C GLN A 97 2.46 -28.81 -11.28
N GLY A 98 2.31 -28.73 -9.96
CA GLY A 98 2.28 -29.90 -9.08
C GLY A 98 1.06 -30.79 -9.36
N THR A 99 -0.13 -30.20 -9.40
CA THR A 99 -1.38 -30.89 -9.72
C THR A 99 -1.33 -31.52 -11.11
N ALA A 100 -0.89 -30.78 -12.12
CA ALA A 100 -0.78 -31.30 -13.48
C ALA A 100 0.17 -32.51 -13.58
N LYS A 101 1.31 -32.47 -12.86
CA LYS A 101 2.23 -33.61 -12.81
C LYS A 101 1.58 -34.83 -12.13
N GLN A 102 0.84 -34.60 -11.05
CA GLN A 102 0.14 -35.66 -10.34
C GLN A 102 -0.95 -36.30 -11.21
N GLU A 103 -1.75 -35.51 -11.91
CA GLU A 103 -2.76 -35.99 -12.85
C GLU A 103 -2.16 -36.81 -13.99
N VAL A 104 -1.01 -36.38 -14.54
CA VAL A 104 -0.29 -37.15 -15.58
C VAL A 104 0.12 -38.52 -15.05
N ILE A 105 0.68 -38.60 -13.84
CA ILE A 105 1.08 -39.87 -13.22
C ILE A 105 -0.15 -40.79 -13.02
N GLU A 106 -1.28 -40.23 -12.56
CA GLU A 106 -2.51 -41.00 -12.37
C GLU A 106 -3.08 -41.53 -13.69
N ILE A 107 -3.04 -40.72 -14.76
CA ILE A 107 -3.45 -41.13 -16.10
C ILE A 107 -2.53 -42.25 -16.63
N GLU A 108 -1.21 -42.12 -16.46
CA GLU A 108 -0.26 -43.15 -16.88
C GLU A 108 -0.51 -44.48 -16.15
N GLN A 109 -0.76 -44.45 -14.85
CA GLN A 109 -1.13 -45.64 -14.07
C GLN A 109 -2.45 -46.26 -14.53
N SER A 110 -3.45 -45.43 -14.83
CA SER A 110 -4.74 -45.87 -15.37
C SER A 110 -4.57 -46.54 -16.73
N ILE A 111 -3.74 -45.98 -17.63
CA ILE A 111 -3.42 -46.57 -18.93
C ILE A 111 -2.78 -47.95 -18.77
N VAL A 112 -1.81 -48.09 -17.86
CA VAL A 112 -1.15 -49.38 -17.59
C VAL A 112 -2.17 -50.42 -17.11
N THR A 113 -3.05 -50.02 -16.18
CA THR A 113 -4.10 -50.89 -15.64
C THR A 113 -5.08 -51.33 -16.73
N LYS A 114 -5.57 -50.37 -17.55
CA LYS A 114 -6.51 -50.64 -18.65
C LYS A 114 -5.90 -51.53 -19.74
N ARG A 115 -4.61 -51.38 -20.05
CA ARG A 115 -3.91 -52.27 -20.98
C ARG A 115 -3.85 -53.70 -20.46
N LYS A 116 -3.58 -53.88 -19.17
CA LYS A 116 -3.58 -55.20 -18.55
C LYS A 116 -4.97 -55.85 -18.56
N GLU A 117 -6.00 -55.08 -18.20
CA GLU A 117 -7.40 -55.55 -18.27
C GLU A 117 -7.79 -55.99 -19.70
N LEU A 118 -7.35 -55.24 -20.72
CA LEU A 118 -7.59 -55.59 -22.12
C LEU A 118 -6.89 -56.90 -22.50
N GLU A 119 -5.62 -57.05 -22.15
CA GLU A 119 -4.84 -58.26 -22.44
C GLU A 119 -5.45 -59.51 -21.75
N ASP A 120 -5.91 -59.35 -20.50
CA ASP A 120 -6.58 -60.42 -19.77
C ASP A 120 -7.93 -60.79 -20.40
N LEU A 121 -8.67 -59.81 -20.94
CA LEU A 121 -9.93 -60.04 -21.65
C LEU A 121 -9.71 -60.76 -22.99
N GLU A 122 -8.67 -60.38 -23.75
CA GLU A 122 -8.30 -61.05 -24.99
C GLU A 122 -7.97 -62.53 -24.75
N LYS A 123 -7.18 -62.83 -23.71
CA LYS A 123 -6.90 -64.21 -23.30
C LYS A 123 -8.16 -64.99 -22.93
N GLN A 124 -9.11 -64.36 -22.23
CA GLN A 124 -10.38 -64.99 -21.89
C GLN A 124 -11.21 -65.31 -23.14
N ILE A 125 -11.22 -64.42 -24.12
CA ILE A 125 -11.90 -64.64 -25.42
C ILE A 125 -11.28 -65.84 -26.15
N ASP A 126 -9.96 -65.94 -26.20
CA ASP A 126 -9.28 -67.04 -26.88
C ASP A 126 -9.56 -68.39 -26.20
N VAL A 127 -9.52 -68.42 -24.86
CA VAL A 127 -9.91 -69.61 -24.08
C VAL A 127 -11.37 -69.97 -24.33
N TYR A 128 -12.26 -68.99 -24.41
CA TYR A 128 -13.67 -69.23 -24.70
C TYR A 128 -13.89 -69.81 -26.10
N LYS A 129 -13.22 -69.25 -27.12
CA LYS A 129 -13.27 -69.76 -28.51
C LYS A 129 -12.82 -71.21 -28.58
N ALA A 130 -11.67 -71.55 -27.98
CA ALA A 130 -11.15 -72.91 -27.96
C ALA A 130 -12.12 -73.90 -27.28
N LYS A 131 -12.73 -73.49 -26.17
CA LYS A 131 -13.76 -74.30 -25.48
C LYS A 131 -15.00 -74.51 -26.35
N MET A 132 -15.47 -73.47 -27.03
CA MET A 132 -16.64 -73.56 -27.90
C MET A 132 -16.39 -74.46 -29.11
N GLU A 133 -15.20 -74.35 -29.72
CA GLU A 133 -14.78 -75.20 -30.83
C GLU A 133 -14.71 -76.67 -30.40
N SER A 134 -14.08 -76.96 -29.25
CA SER A 134 -14.04 -78.31 -28.69
C SER A 134 -15.44 -78.88 -28.41
N LEU A 135 -16.36 -78.06 -27.88
CA LEU A 135 -17.74 -78.46 -27.63
C LEU A 135 -18.46 -78.80 -28.94
N LEU A 136 -18.30 -77.97 -29.98
CA LEU A 136 -18.93 -78.21 -31.29
C LEU A 136 -18.37 -79.47 -31.97
N ILE A 137 -17.07 -79.72 -31.89
CA ILE A 137 -16.44 -80.95 -32.40
C ILE A 137 -17.03 -82.18 -31.70
N SER A 138 -17.11 -82.14 -30.37
CA SER A 138 -17.70 -83.23 -29.58
C SER A 138 -19.16 -83.50 -29.96
N GLN A 139 -19.97 -82.46 -30.16
CA GLN A 139 -21.37 -82.60 -30.60
C GLN A 139 -21.48 -83.18 -32.03
N LEU A 140 -20.58 -82.80 -32.94
CA LEU A 140 -20.51 -83.35 -34.30
C LEU A 140 -20.13 -84.84 -34.31
N GLU A 141 -19.20 -85.25 -33.45
CA GLU A 141 -18.82 -86.66 -33.29
C GLU A 141 -19.99 -87.50 -32.79
N LEU A 142 -20.71 -87.03 -31.76
CA LEU A 142 -21.91 -87.71 -31.25
C LEU A 142 -22.97 -87.91 -32.35
N LEU A 143 -23.24 -86.89 -33.18
CA LEU A 143 -24.19 -87.02 -34.28
C LEU A 143 -23.74 -87.98 -35.37
N LYS A 144 -22.44 -88.06 -35.65
CA LYS A 144 -21.89 -89.02 -36.62
C LYS A 144 -22.02 -90.45 -36.14
N ASP A 145 -21.82 -90.69 -34.84
CA ASP A 145 -21.99 -92.02 -34.27
C ASP A 145 -23.46 -92.44 -34.23
N MET A 146 -24.39 -91.53 -33.94
CA MET A 146 -25.83 -91.79 -34.02
C MET A 146 -26.33 -92.14 -35.43
N ASN A 147 -25.68 -91.65 -36.49
CA ASN A 147 -26.06 -91.92 -37.89
C ASN A 147 -25.42 -93.19 -38.47
N LYS A 148 -24.59 -93.91 -37.71
CA LYS A 148 -23.95 -95.17 -38.13
C LYS A 148 -24.73 -96.42 -37.72
N ASP A 149 -25.73 -96.27 -36.85
CA ASP A 149 -26.75 -97.27 -36.50
C ASP A 149 -28.01 -97.09 -37.35
#